data_AF-A0A9N9ILL7-F1
#
_entry.id   AF-A0A9N9ILL7-F1
#
_cell.length_a   1.000
_cell.length_b   1.000
_cell.length_c   1.000
_cell.angle_alpha   90.00
_cell.angle_beta   90.00
_cell.angle_gamma   90.00
#
_symmetry.space_group_name_H-M   'P 1'
#
loop_
_entity.id
_entity.type
_entity.pdbx_description
1 polymer ?
#
loop_
_entity_poly.entity_id
_entity_poly.type
_entity_poly.pdbx_seq_one_letter_code
_entity_poly.pdbx_strand_id
1 'polypeptide(L)'
;AAIIRQLWDSFVDLYNHMHTSNISGSQFHQKARQWLKLFLTKSQGNINSPEFIRGLYRPTDITPYIHVLVYHVPEFIDLHRSIKFSSFSCCGVEKKNYDHVLYFFRKSMKDGGIGDNRKSAIFEIMEYENRSNFFYINDILTYFKKDRVVHEYSNTDIE
;
A
#
# COMPACT_ATOMS: atom_id res chain seq x y z
N ALA A 1 4.08 7.80 -27.96
CA ALA A 1 4.50 6.68 -27.09
C ALA A 1 5.78 6.96 -26.31
N ALA A 2 6.85 7.48 -26.96
CA ALA A 2 8.16 7.69 -26.31
C ALA A 2 8.13 8.55 -25.04
N ILE A 3 7.39 9.67 -25.03
CA ILE A 3 7.36 10.59 -23.87
C ILE A 3 6.66 10.00 -22.64
N ILE A 4 5.60 9.20 -22.84
CA ILE A 4 4.91 8.50 -21.76
C ILE A 4 5.81 7.41 -21.18
N ARG A 5 6.53 6.67 -22.04
CA ARG A 5 7.50 5.67 -21.59
C ARG A 5 8.60 6.33 -20.76
N GLN A 6 9.18 7.43 -21.26
CA GLN A 6 10.20 8.19 -20.54
C GLN A 6 9.72 8.67 -19.16
N LEU A 7 8.45 9.09 -19.06
CA LEU A 7 7.84 9.51 -17.80
C LEU A 7 7.83 8.37 -16.77
N TRP A 8 7.41 7.18 -17.18
CA TRP A 8 7.35 6.02 -16.30
C TRP A 8 8.71 5.42 -15.99
N ASP A 9 9.63 5.38 -16.96
CA ASP A 9 11.01 4.94 -16.75
C ASP A 9 11.69 5.85 -15.71
N SER A 10 11.53 7.17 -15.84
CA SER A 10 12.05 8.15 -14.88
C SER A 10 11.38 8.04 -13.49
N PHE A 11 10.11 7.63 -13.44
CA PHE A 11 9.42 7.37 -12.18
C PHE A 11 9.95 6.12 -11.48
N VAL A 12 10.20 5.04 -12.23
CA VAL A 12 10.81 3.81 -11.73
C VAL A 12 12.21 4.09 -11.18
N ASP A 13 12.99 4.95 -11.83
CA ASP A 13 14.29 5.37 -11.29
C ASP A 13 14.17 6.06 -9.92
N LEU A 14 13.21 6.97 -9.76
CA LEU A 14 12.94 7.59 -8.45
C LEU A 14 12.53 6.55 -7.40
N TYR A 15 11.65 5.62 -7.77
CA TYR A 15 11.24 4.53 -6.89
C TYR A 15 12.43 3.68 -6.43
N ASN A 16 13.31 3.29 -7.35
CA ASN A 16 14.50 2.51 -7.05
C ASN A 16 15.48 3.25 -6.13
N HIS A 17 15.63 4.56 -6.34
CA HIS A 17 16.46 5.42 -5.49
C HIS A 17 15.96 5.49 -4.04
N MET A 18 14.64 5.45 -3.81
CA MET A 18 14.08 5.39 -2.44
C MET A 18 14.36 4.05 -1.73
N HIS A 19 14.57 2.96 -2.47
CA HIS A 19 14.66 1.60 -1.90
C HIS A 19 16.10 1.07 -1.76
N THR A 20 17.02 1.52 -2.62
CA THR A 20 18.38 0.96 -2.71
C THR A 20 19.45 1.85 -2.04
N SER A 21 19.11 3.10 -1.73
CA SER A 21 19.83 4.12 -0.94
C SER A 21 21.36 4.18 -1.06
N ASN A 22 21.84 5.00 -2.00
CA ASN A 22 23.11 5.74 -1.91
C ASN A 22 23.03 7.08 -2.68
N ILE A 23 21.94 7.83 -2.48
CA ILE A 23 21.69 9.14 -3.13
C ILE A 23 21.45 10.20 -2.05
N SER A 24 21.95 11.42 -2.25
CA SER A 24 21.60 12.53 -1.36
C SER A 24 20.19 13.06 -1.64
N GLY A 25 19.56 13.71 -0.64
CA GLY A 25 18.29 14.40 -0.83
C GLY A 25 18.37 15.43 -1.95
N SER A 26 19.47 16.19 -2.06
CA SER A 26 19.69 17.14 -3.16
C SER A 26 19.69 16.49 -4.55
N GLN A 27 20.37 15.35 -4.71
CA GLN A 27 20.41 14.59 -5.97
C GLN A 27 19.03 14.01 -6.30
N PHE A 28 18.34 13.48 -5.29
CA PHE A 28 16.97 12.98 -5.46
C PHE A 28 16.01 14.10 -5.87
N HIS A 29 16.08 15.26 -5.21
CA HIS A 29 15.26 16.43 -5.52
C HIS A 29 15.46 16.89 -6.97
N GLN A 30 16.70 16.93 -7.45
CA GLN A 30 17.00 17.29 -8.83
C GLN A 30 16.31 16.33 -9.82
N LYS A 31 16.42 15.02 -9.60
CA LYS A 31 15.75 14.00 -10.43
C LYS A 31 14.23 14.12 -10.34
N ALA A 32 13.68 14.31 -9.14
CA ALA A 32 12.24 14.44 -8.93
C ALA A 32 11.67 15.69 -9.62
N ARG A 33 12.41 16.81 -9.61
CA ARG A 33 12.04 18.04 -10.33
C ARG A 33 12.11 17.87 -11.85
N GLN A 34 13.10 17.13 -12.36
CA GLN A 34 13.17 16.78 -13.79
C GLN A 34 11.98 15.91 -14.21
N TRP A 35 11.64 14.91 -13.40
CA TRP A 35 10.45 14.08 -13.61
C TRP A 35 9.17 14.93 -13.57
N LEU A 36 9.01 15.83 -12.60
CA LEU A 36 7.85 16.72 -12.52
C LEU A 36 7.76 17.65 -13.74
N LYS A 37 8.90 18.13 -14.26
CA LYS A 37 8.93 18.93 -15.49
C LYS A 37 8.44 18.12 -16.69
N LEU A 38 8.83 16.85 -16.78
CA LEU A 38 8.33 15.94 -17.80
C LEU A 38 6.83 15.70 -17.64
N PHE A 39 6.35 15.41 -16.42
CA PHE A 39 4.94 15.25 -16.09
C PHE A 39 4.09 16.44 -16.56
N LEU A 40 4.59 17.66 -16.40
CA LEU A 40 3.93 18.92 -16.78
C LEU A 40 4.17 19.37 -18.24
N THR A 41 4.61 18.46 -19.11
CA THR A 41 4.81 18.78 -20.53
C THR A 41 3.49 19.25 -21.13
N LYS A 42 3.45 20.51 -21.57
CA LYS A 42 2.24 21.11 -22.17
C LYS A 42 1.98 20.56 -23.56
N SER A 43 0.71 20.48 -23.94
CA SER A 43 0.32 20.30 -25.34
C SER A 43 0.76 21.50 -26.17
N GLN A 44 1.10 21.27 -27.43
CA GLN A 44 1.52 22.29 -28.39
C GLN A 44 0.61 22.28 -29.60
N GLY A 45 0.38 23.45 -30.19
CA GLY A 45 -0.52 23.61 -31.33
C GLY A 45 -2.00 23.74 -30.93
N ASN A 46 -2.85 23.94 -31.94
CA ASN A 46 -4.29 24.00 -31.78
C ASN A 46 -4.87 22.58 -31.88
N ILE A 47 -5.81 22.21 -31.01
CA ILE A 47 -6.45 20.89 -30.97
C ILE A 47 -6.99 20.44 -32.34
N ASN A 48 -7.44 21.38 -33.17
CA ASN A 48 -8.01 21.07 -34.48
C ASN A 48 -6.99 21.07 -35.62
N SER A 49 -5.69 21.27 -35.33
CA SER A 49 -4.64 21.29 -36.34
C SER A 49 -3.88 19.95 -36.38
N PRO A 50 -3.46 19.48 -37.56
CA PRO A 50 -2.71 18.24 -37.71
C PRO A 50 -1.32 18.30 -37.05
N GLU A 51 -0.82 19.51 -36.73
CA GLU A 51 0.41 19.75 -35.98
C GLU A 51 0.22 19.67 -34.45
N PHE A 52 -0.97 19.33 -33.96
CA PHE A 52 -1.22 19.21 -32.52
C PHE A 52 -0.36 18.11 -31.88
N ILE A 53 0.48 18.51 -30.93
CA ILE A 53 1.26 17.59 -30.11
C ILE A 53 0.63 17.56 -28.73
N ARG A 54 0.04 16.43 -28.37
CA ARG A 54 -0.52 16.24 -27.03
C ARG A 54 0.61 16.18 -25.99
N GLY A 55 0.49 17.01 -24.96
CA GLY A 55 1.34 16.96 -23.78
C GLY A 55 0.99 15.82 -22.84
N LEU A 56 1.46 15.91 -21.61
CA LEU A 56 1.20 14.97 -20.54
C LEU A 56 0.10 15.49 -19.61
N TYR A 57 0.43 15.88 -18.39
CA TYR A 57 -0.52 16.24 -17.34
C TYR A 57 -0.49 17.73 -17.02
N ARG A 58 -1.53 18.22 -16.35
CA ARG A 58 -1.69 19.62 -15.95
C ARG A 58 -1.25 19.83 -14.50
N PRO A 59 -0.93 21.09 -14.11
CA PRO A 59 -0.66 21.42 -12.71
C PRO A 59 -1.80 21.04 -11.75
N THR A 60 -3.06 21.08 -12.22
CA THR A 60 -4.24 20.65 -11.46
C THR A 60 -4.28 19.15 -11.18
N ASP A 61 -3.51 18.36 -11.92
CA ASP A 61 -3.45 16.90 -11.79
C ASP A 61 -2.36 16.47 -10.78
N ILE A 62 -1.67 17.44 -10.15
CA ILE A 62 -0.68 17.16 -9.10
C ILE A 62 -1.43 16.74 -7.83
N THR A 63 -1.23 15.49 -7.43
CA THR A 63 -1.76 14.97 -6.17
C THR A 63 -0.86 15.35 -4.98
N PRO A 64 -1.39 15.30 -3.74
CA PRO A 64 -0.57 15.47 -2.55
C PRO A 64 0.63 14.51 -2.49
N TYR A 65 0.49 13.28 -2.98
CA TYR A 65 1.59 12.30 -3.04
C TYR A 65 2.72 12.74 -3.99
N ILE A 66 2.39 13.38 -5.12
CA ILE A 66 3.40 13.95 -6.02
C ILE A 66 4.13 15.12 -5.35
N HIS A 67 3.39 15.98 -4.63
CA HIS A 67 4.00 17.07 -3.88
C HIS A 67 4.98 16.55 -2.82
N VAL A 68 4.57 15.57 -2.03
CA VAL A 68 5.42 14.90 -1.02
C VAL A 68 6.65 14.27 -1.68
N LEU A 69 6.48 13.54 -2.78
CA LEU A 69 7.59 12.92 -3.52
C LEU A 69 8.65 13.95 -3.95
N VAL A 70 8.23 15.11 -4.45
CA VAL A 70 9.17 16.09 -5.01
C VAL A 70 9.81 16.95 -3.92
N TYR A 71 9.06 17.34 -2.89
CA TYR A 71 9.52 18.36 -1.93
C TYR A 71 9.88 17.81 -0.54
N HIS A 72 9.23 16.74 -0.07
CA HIS A 72 9.44 16.22 1.29
C HIS A 72 10.28 14.94 1.35
N VAL A 73 10.19 14.07 0.35
CA VAL A 73 11.06 12.88 0.27
C VAL A 73 12.56 13.24 0.23
N PRO A 74 13.02 14.30 -0.46
CA PRO A 74 14.41 14.76 -0.36
C PRO A 74 14.86 15.07 1.07
N GLU A 75 14.04 15.83 1.82
CA GLU A 75 14.31 16.19 3.21
C GLU A 75 14.36 14.94 4.08
N PHE A 76 13.41 14.03 3.87
CA PHE A 76 13.33 12.75 4.55
C PHE A 76 14.57 11.88 4.30
N ILE A 77 15.05 11.81 3.06
CA ILE A 77 16.29 11.08 2.71
C ILE A 77 17.43 11.63 3.55
N ASP A 78 17.61 12.95 3.61
CA ASP A 78 18.73 13.57 4.32
C ASP A 78 18.64 13.40 5.84
N LEU A 79 17.44 13.46 6.42
CA LEU A 79 17.21 13.26 7.86
C LEU A 79 17.36 11.79 8.29
N HIS A 80 16.97 10.84 7.43
CA HIS A 80 16.87 9.42 7.78
C HIS A 80 17.80 8.52 6.97
N ARG A 81 18.93 9.03 6.45
CA ARG A 81 19.87 8.29 5.57
C ARG A 81 20.28 6.90 6.08
N SER A 82 20.36 6.71 7.39
CA SER A 82 20.75 5.44 8.02
C SER A 82 19.64 4.40 8.07
N ILE A 83 18.39 4.80 7.85
CA ILE A 83 17.20 3.95 7.94
C ILE A 83 16.58 3.81 6.56
N LYS A 84 16.29 2.57 6.16
CA LYS A 84 15.66 2.30 4.86
C LYS A 84 14.21 2.78 4.85
N PHE A 85 13.72 3.27 3.72
CA PHE A 85 12.31 3.65 3.55
C PHE A 85 11.34 2.53 3.92
N SER A 86 11.70 1.27 3.64
CA SER A 86 10.90 0.10 4.00
C SER A 86 10.64 -0.04 5.50
N SER A 87 11.52 0.49 6.35
CA SER A 87 11.34 0.49 7.81
C SER A 87 10.21 1.42 8.28
N PHE A 88 9.83 2.40 7.46
CA PHE A 88 8.72 3.31 7.74
C PHE A 88 7.41 2.85 7.08
N SER A 89 7.41 1.71 6.40
CA SER A 89 6.24 1.20 5.71
C SER A 89 5.21 0.59 6.67
N CYS A 90 3.94 0.89 6.42
CA CYS A 90 2.81 0.26 7.09
C CYS A 90 2.48 -1.15 6.57
N CYS A 91 3.20 -1.66 5.56
CA CYS A 91 2.89 -2.98 4.99
C CYS A 91 2.91 -4.11 6.03
N GLY A 92 3.78 -4.02 7.05
CA GLY A 92 3.83 -4.99 8.14
C GLY A 92 2.56 -5.02 8.98
N VAL A 93 2.01 -3.85 9.31
CA VAL A 93 0.77 -3.74 10.10
C VAL A 93 -0.45 -4.13 9.28
N GLU A 94 -0.47 -3.79 7.99
CA GLU A 94 -1.52 -4.19 7.05
C GLU A 94 -1.56 -5.71 6.87
N LYS A 95 -0.38 -6.34 6.68
CA LYS A 95 -0.26 -7.80 6.61
C LYS A 95 -0.70 -8.46 7.90
N LYS A 96 -0.29 -7.94 9.06
CA LYS A 96 -0.75 -8.46 10.37
C LYS A 96 -2.27 -8.40 10.48
N ASN A 97 -2.89 -7.28 10.10
CA ASN A 97 -4.34 -7.15 10.10
C ASN A 97 -5.01 -8.19 9.18
N TYR A 98 -4.46 -8.39 7.98
CA TYR A 98 -4.93 -9.43 7.06
C TYR A 98 -4.84 -10.83 7.67
N ASP A 99 -3.67 -11.19 8.22
CA ASP A 99 -3.41 -12.51 8.81
C ASP A 99 -4.30 -12.76 10.05
N HIS A 100 -4.54 -11.73 10.86
CA HIS A 100 -5.43 -11.81 12.03
C HIS A 100 -6.88 -12.11 11.62
N VAL A 101 -7.41 -11.36 10.64
CA VAL A 101 -8.74 -11.60 10.11
C VAL A 101 -8.84 -13.00 9.48
N LEU A 102 -7.82 -13.41 8.73
CA LEU A 102 -7.78 -14.73 8.11
C LEU A 102 -7.77 -15.87 9.15
N TYR A 103 -6.92 -15.76 10.18
CA TYR A 103 -6.80 -16.75 11.25
C TYR A 103 -8.11 -16.89 12.04
N PHE A 104 -8.72 -15.77 12.39
CA PHE A 104 -9.95 -15.77 13.17
C PHE A 104 -11.13 -16.35 12.39
N PHE A 105 -11.35 -15.89 11.15
CA PHE A 105 -12.49 -16.36 10.35
C PHE A 105 -12.21 -17.69 9.64
N ARG A 106 -10.97 -18.22 9.62
CA ARG A 106 -10.63 -19.49 8.93
C ARG A 106 -11.19 -19.59 7.50
N LYS A 107 -11.24 -18.47 6.78
CA LYS A 107 -11.88 -18.34 5.45
C LYS A 107 -13.43 -18.41 5.41
N SER A 108 -14.14 -18.40 6.54
CA SER A 108 -15.60 -18.21 6.57
C SER A 108 -15.99 -16.74 6.37
N MET A 109 -17.27 -16.47 6.05
CA MET A 109 -17.75 -15.14 5.68
C MET A 109 -17.41 -14.09 6.75
N LYS A 110 -16.67 -13.06 6.33
CA LYS A 110 -16.25 -11.90 7.15
C LYS A 110 -17.39 -10.92 7.46
N ASP A 111 -18.59 -11.20 6.97
CA ASP A 111 -19.71 -10.28 7.00
C ASP A 111 -20.54 -10.33 8.28
N GLY A 112 -20.08 -10.99 9.35
CA GLY A 112 -20.76 -10.92 10.66
C GLY A 112 -22.16 -11.56 10.68
N GLY A 113 -22.42 -12.50 9.76
CA GLY A 113 -23.70 -13.19 9.62
C GLY A 113 -24.82 -12.33 9.02
N ILE A 114 -26.04 -12.88 8.99
CA ILE A 114 -27.27 -12.19 8.55
C ILE A 114 -28.10 -11.90 9.80
N GLY A 115 -28.36 -10.61 10.10
CA GLY A 115 -29.30 -10.20 11.17
C GLY A 115 -28.92 -8.91 11.90
N ASP A 116 -29.82 -8.43 12.76
CA ASP A 116 -29.73 -7.14 13.49
C ASP A 116 -28.62 -7.07 14.55
N ASN A 117 -27.99 -8.21 14.89
CA ASN A 117 -26.87 -8.31 15.85
C ASN A 117 -25.49 -8.37 15.16
N ARG A 118 -25.37 -7.88 13.91
CA ARG A 118 -24.12 -7.90 13.14
C ARG A 118 -23.02 -7.12 13.86
N LYS A 119 -22.05 -7.83 14.44
CA LYS A 119 -20.80 -7.22 14.95
C LYS A 119 -19.82 -7.07 13.80
N SER A 120 -18.97 -6.04 13.87
CA SER A 120 -17.86 -5.94 12.93
C SER A 120 -16.87 -7.07 13.20
N ALA A 121 -16.22 -7.54 12.14
CA ALA A 121 -15.17 -8.55 12.23
C ALA A 121 -14.09 -8.22 13.28
N ILE A 122 -13.76 -6.94 13.45
CA ILE A 122 -12.77 -6.47 14.41
C ILE A 122 -13.26 -6.64 15.86
N PHE A 123 -14.54 -6.36 16.14
CA PHE A 123 -15.10 -6.54 17.48
C PHE A 123 -15.16 -8.02 17.87
N GLU A 124 -15.53 -8.91 16.95
CA GLU A 124 -15.56 -10.35 17.20
C GLU A 124 -14.16 -10.90 17.51
N ILE A 125 -13.15 -10.49 16.74
CA ILE A 125 -11.74 -10.84 16.98
C ILE A 125 -11.30 -10.36 18.37
N MET A 126 -11.58 -9.09 18.69
CA MET A 126 -11.17 -8.48 19.95
C MET A 126 -11.84 -9.14 21.16
N GLU A 127 -13.13 -9.46 21.09
CA GLU A 127 -13.84 -10.17 22.15
C GLU A 127 -13.26 -11.57 22.38
N TYR A 128 -12.93 -12.29 21.30
CA TYR A 128 -12.30 -13.61 21.40
C TYR A 128 -10.89 -13.54 22.00
N GLU A 129 -10.04 -12.64 21.51
CA GLU A 129 -8.68 -12.47 22.03
C GLU A 129 -8.69 -12.06 23.51
N ASN A 130 -9.57 -11.13 23.89
CA ASN A 130 -9.72 -10.72 25.29
C ASN A 130 -10.16 -11.88 26.19
N ARG A 131 -11.10 -12.71 25.74
CA ARG A 131 -11.51 -13.92 26.48
C ARG A 131 -10.37 -14.93 26.58
N SER A 132 -9.69 -15.23 25.48
CA SER A 132 -8.53 -16.13 25.47
C SER A 132 -7.43 -15.65 26.41
N ASN A 133 -7.11 -14.35 26.40
CA ASN A 133 -6.12 -13.74 27.30
C ASN A 133 -6.57 -13.82 28.76
N PHE A 134 -7.83 -13.54 29.06
CA PHE A 134 -8.36 -13.67 30.41
C PHE A 134 -8.16 -15.10 30.94
N PHE A 135 -8.52 -16.12 30.16
CA PHE A 135 -8.35 -17.51 30.59
C PHE A 135 -6.88 -17.92 30.72
N TYR A 136 -6.01 -17.46 29.81
CA TYR A 136 -4.57 -17.71 29.87
C TYR A 136 -3.93 -17.09 31.12
N ILE A 137 -4.25 -15.83 31.43
CA ILE A 137 -3.70 -15.11 32.60
C ILE A 137 -4.17 -15.72 33.91
N ASN A 138 -5.44 -16.17 33.97
CA ASN A 138 -6.04 -16.71 35.19
C ASN A 138 -5.85 -18.23 35.34
N ASP A 139 -5.08 -18.88 34.45
CA ASP A 139 -4.85 -20.33 34.42
C ASP A 139 -6.16 -21.16 34.49
N ILE A 140 -7.20 -20.67 33.81
CA ILE A 140 -8.52 -21.31 33.76
C ILE A 140 -8.57 -22.17 32.50
N LEU A 141 -8.85 -23.47 32.66
CA LEU A 141 -9.04 -24.41 31.55
C LEU A 141 -10.15 -23.93 30.60
N THR A 142 -9.79 -23.52 29.40
CA THR A 142 -10.76 -23.23 28.34
C THR A 142 -11.26 -24.55 27.73
N TYR A 143 -12.54 -24.89 27.93
CA TYR A 143 -13.19 -25.99 27.21
C TYR A 143 -13.52 -25.65 25.74
N PHE A 144 -13.03 -24.52 25.23
CA PHE A 144 -13.24 -24.09 23.84
C PHE A 144 -12.23 -24.76 22.90
N LYS A 145 -12.52 -26.00 22.50
CA LYS A 145 -11.90 -26.59 21.31
C LYS A 145 -12.64 -26.05 20.08
N LYS A 146 -12.13 -25.00 19.45
CA LYS A 146 -12.62 -24.56 18.13
C LYS A 146 -12.31 -25.68 17.13
N ASP A 147 -13.32 -26.39 16.64
CA ASP A 147 -13.21 -27.60 15.80
C ASP A 147 -12.08 -27.50 14.78
N ARG A 148 -11.02 -28.30 14.90
CA ARG A 148 -9.82 -28.18 14.05
C ARG A 148 -9.99 -28.81 12.67
N VAL A 149 -11.21 -29.16 12.27
CA VAL A 149 -11.47 -29.76 10.95
C VAL A 149 -11.27 -28.68 9.89
N VAL A 150 -10.08 -28.68 9.32
CA VAL A 150 -9.82 -28.12 8.00
C VAL A 150 -10.52 -29.07 7.03
N HIS A 151 -11.59 -28.64 6.38
CA HIS A 151 -12.03 -29.33 5.17
C HIS A 151 -10.95 -29.11 4.12
N GLU A 152 -10.06 -30.10 3.97
CA GLU A 152 -9.19 -30.22 2.82
C GLU A 152 -10.11 -30.44 1.61
N TYR A 153 -10.38 -29.36 0.87
CA TYR A 153 -10.89 -29.50 -0.48
C TYR A 153 -9.72 -29.94 -1.35
N SER A 154 -9.78 -31.20 -1.80
CA SER A 154 -8.91 -31.71 -2.84
C SER A 154 -9.12 -30.89 -4.12
N ASN A 155 -8.03 -30.46 -4.75
CA ASN A 155 -8.01 -29.76 -6.05
C ASN A 155 -8.35 -30.74 -7.19
N THR A 156 -9.53 -31.35 -7.18
CA THR A 156 -9.92 -32.33 -8.21
C THR A 156 -11.18 -31.97 -8.99
N ASP A 157 -11.68 -30.74 -8.92
CA ASP A 157 -12.84 -30.34 -9.73
C ASP A 157 -12.68 -28.92 -10.27
N ILE A 158 -11.71 -28.73 -11.17
CA ILE A 158 -11.75 -27.70 -12.23
C ILE A 158 -11.20 -28.35 -13.51
N GLU A 159 -12.10 -28.97 -14.28
CA GLU A 159 -12.06 -28.95 -15.75
C GLU A 159 -13.14 -27.99 -16.25
#